data_AF-A0A4Y9RMS6-F1
#
_entry.id   AF-A0A4Y9RMS6-F1
#
_cell.length_a   1.000
_cell.length_b   1.000
_cell.length_c   1.000
_cell.angle_alpha   90.00
_cell.angle_beta   90.00
_cell.angle_gamma   90.00
#
_symmetry.space_group_name_H-M   'P 1'
#
loop_
_entity.id
_entity.type
_entity.pdbx_description
1 polymer ?
#
loop_
_entity_poly.entity_id
_entity_poly.type
_entity_poly.pdbx_seq_one_letter_code
_entity_poly.pdbx_strand_id
1 'polypeptide(L)'
;MPAPAKPYTAPALVSPVNPIDYGAKCDGVTDDSAAFQSAVNASDVLIPAGKTCVINKKVLITVSNKHIECGDGTILKQTRIPTAADTGDNHTNMFMFKAYSGRITNDSVVNCHFVGTNTDAPQYSGSDAYKGYNIPVETQNAVDNFFLAGNTFERFWGQAMFQTYGAVDGGTGDKIIYNTFKSCGYYGPVFVAHTKGLIANNTLTDCSTGVENDNTTQNSGGHIIENNVLTAIHGNGYTGMQAGVLLTGGAATDANYSTNIVRNNTVSGTTDGQGTMAAGTRSKIWIQVTHPAQYSNNTCGTGCTVVQ
;
A
#
# COMPACT_ATOMS: atom_id res chain seq x y z
N MET A 1 26.14 14.28 14.03
CA MET A 1 24.80 14.76 14.43
C MET A 1 23.91 13.54 14.57
N PRO A 2 23.11 13.38 15.63
CA PRO A 2 22.15 12.28 15.71
C PRO A 2 21.14 12.40 14.55
N ALA A 3 20.68 11.27 14.03
CA ALA A 3 19.62 11.26 13.03
C ALA A 3 18.38 11.95 13.61
N PRO A 4 17.64 12.76 12.81
CA PRO A 4 16.41 13.37 13.28
C PRO A 4 15.44 12.29 13.76
N ALA A 5 14.76 12.55 14.87
CA ALA A 5 13.78 11.62 15.42
C ALA A 5 12.67 11.35 14.39
N LYS A 6 12.30 10.08 14.23
CA LYS A 6 11.20 9.66 13.36
C LYS A 6 9.90 10.28 13.89
N PRO A 7 8.98 10.77 13.03
CA PRO A 7 7.73 11.42 13.45
C PRO A 7 6.64 10.42 13.88
N TYR A 8 7.01 9.18 14.15
CA TYR A 8 6.16 8.08 14.61
C TYR A 8 6.97 7.16 15.53
N THR A 9 6.26 6.39 16.35
CA THR A 9 6.84 5.35 17.20
C THR A 9 6.51 3.99 16.59
N ALA A 10 7.54 3.24 16.19
CA ALA A 10 7.36 1.85 15.79
C ALA A 10 6.90 1.00 16.99
N PRO A 11 6.01 0.02 16.80
CA PRO A 11 5.72 -0.99 17.81
C PRO A 11 7.00 -1.68 18.28
N ALA A 12 7.11 -1.95 19.58
CA ALA A 12 8.29 -2.64 20.11
C ALA A 12 8.30 -4.11 19.65
N LEU A 13 9.44 -4.56 19.13
CA LEU A 13 9.63 -5.96 18.76
C LEU A 13 9.75 -6.84 20.01
N VAL A 14 9.10 -8.01 19.99
CA VAL A 14 9.17 -9.02 21.04
C VAL A 14 10.04 -10.18 20.56
N SER A 15 11.21 -10.33 21.17
CA SER A 15 12.19 -11.38 20.83
C SER A 15 12.47 -11.47 19.32
N PRO A 16 12.88 -10.35 18.67
CA PRO A 16 13.02 -10.33 17.22
C PRO A 16 14.08 -11.30 16.73
N VAL A 17 13.81 -11.92 15.58
CA VAL A 17 14.75 -12.79 14.88
C VAL A 17 15.18 -12.17 13.55
N ASN A 18 16.33 -12.60 13.05
CA ASN A 18 16.89 -12.16 11.78
C ASN A 18 16.66 -13.24 10.71
N PRO A 19 16.09 -12.94 9.53
CA PRO A 19 15.90 -13.92 8.46
C PRO A 19 17.18 -14.65 8.01
N ILE A 20 18.37 -14.06 8.21
CA ILE A 20 19.66 -14.70 7.91
C ILE A 20 19.87 -15.96 8.75
N ASP A 21 19.40 -15.97 10.00
CA ASP A 21 19.48 -17.14 10.90
C ASP A 21 18.57 -18.29 10.42
N TYR A 22 17.64 -17.98 9.51
CA TYR A 22 16.74 -18.93 8.85
C TYR A 22 17.18 -19.23 7.40
N GLY A 23 18.38 -18.81 7.01
CA GLY A 23 18.99 -19.15 5.74
C GLY A 23 18.90 -18.08 4.65
N ALA A 24 18.33 -16.91 4.93
CA ALA A 24 18.34 -15.79 3.99
C ALA A 24 19.79 -15.38 3.67
N LYS A 25 20.07 -15.11 2.41
CA LYS A 25 21.36 -14.58 1.95
C LYS A 25 21.35 -13.07 1.93
N CYS A 26 20.23 -12.48 1.50
CA CYS A 26 20.11 -11.04 1.30
C CYS A 26 21.29 -10.43 0.53
N ASP A 27 21.67 -11.11 -0.55
CA ASP A 27 22.74 -10.75 -1.48
C ASP A 27 22.20 -10.01 -2.73
N GLY A 28 20.89 -9.73 -2.75
CA GLY A 28 20.20 -9.08 -3.86
C GLY A 28 19.94 -9.97 -5.08
N VAL A 29 20.20 -11.28 -4.99
CA VAL A 29 20.04 -12.24 -6.10
C VAL A 29 19.26 -13.49 -5.67
N THR A 30 19.60 -14.07 -4.52
CA THR A 30 19.01 -15.30 -3.98
C THR A 30 17.59 -15.03 -3.47
N ASP A 31 16.62 -15.85 -3.87
CA ASP A 31 15.25 -15.76 -3.35
C ASP A 31 15.19 -16.22 -1.88
N ASP A 32 15.02 -15.25 -0.99
CA ASP A 32 15.02 -15.38 0.46
C ASP A 32 13.62 -15.69 1.04
N SER A 33 12.60 -15.83 0.19
CA SER A 33 11.20 -15.91 0.64
C SER A 33 10.94 -17.03 1.66
N ALA A 34 11.57 -18.20 1.50
CA ALA A 34 11.40 -19.32 2.43
C ALA A 34 12.00 -19.01 3.81
N ALA A 35 13.16 -18.35 3.86
CA ALA A 35 13.79 -17.96 5.11
C ALA A 35 12.98 -16.86 5.83
N PHE A 36 12.42 -15.91 5.07
CA PHE A 36 11.48 -14.93 5.61
C PHE A 36 10.22 -15.59 6.19
N GLN A 37 9.63 -16.56 5.48
CA GLN A 37 8.49 -17.31 6.00
C GLN A 37 8.84 -18.04 7.31
N SER A 38 10.01 -18.67 7.38
CA SER A 38 10.45 -19.32 8.62
C SER A 38 10.68 -18.33 9.77
N ALA A 39 11.23 -17.15 9.48
CA ALA A 39 11.45 -16.11 10.48
C ALA A 39 10.14 -15.55 11.05
N VAL A 40 9.17 -15.19 10.20
CA VAL A 40 7.86 -14.67 10.66
C VAL A 40 7.04 -15.71 11.41
N ASN A 41 7.22 -17.00 11.09
CA ASN A 41 6.59 -18.09 11.83
C ASN A 41 7.19 -18.24 13.24
N ALA A 42 8.46 -17.85 13.44
CA ALA A 42 9.16 -18.03 14.68
C ALA A 42 8.95 -16.87 15.67
N SER A 43 8.99 -15.62 15.19
CA SER A 43 8.87 -14.44 16.05
C SER A 43 8.58 -13.16 15.23
N ASP A 44 8.66 -12.01 15.90
CA ASP A 44 8.85 -10.74 15.23
C ASP A 44 10.17 -10.74 14.44
N VAL A 45 10.25 -9.93 13.39
CA VAL A 45 11.37 -9.95 12.45
C VAL A 45 12.07 -8.60 12.44
N LEU A 46 13.37 -8.62 12.73
CA LEU A 46 14.28 -7.48 12.51
C LEU A 46 15.23 -7.81 11.37
N ILE A 47 15.06 -7.13 10.24
CA ILE A 47 15.90 -7.34 9.06
C ILE A 47 17.16 -6.47 9.21
N PRO A 48 18.38 -7.02 9.00
CA PRO A 48 19.62 -6.27 9.23
C PRO A 48 19.79 -5.09 8.27
N ALA A 49 20.32 -3.99 8.79
CA ALA A 49 20.64 -2.79 8.03
C ALA A 49 21.55 -3.06 6.82
N GLY A 50 21.37 -2.26 5.76
CA GLY A 50 22.20 -2.28 4.55
C GLY A 50 22.12 -3.57 3.72
N LYS A 51 21.10 -4.41 3.94
CA LYS A 51 20.89 -5.65 3.19
C LYS A 51 19.92 -5.47 2.02
N THR A 52 20.05 -6.30 1.00
CA THR A 52 19.07 -6.39 -0.09
C THR A 52 18.56 -7.82 -0.17
N CYS A 53 17.33 -8.07 0.27
CA CYS A 53 16.72 -9.40 0.25
C CYS A 53 15.77 -9.52 -0.95
N VAL A 54 15.83 -10.64 -1.66
CA VAL A 54 14.89 -10.90 -2.76
C VAL A 54 13.73 -11.72 -2.22
N ILE A 55 12.50 -11.27 -2.39
CA ILE A 55 11.28 -11.95 -1.95
C ILE A 55 10.35 -12.10 -3.15
N ASN A 56 10.49 -13.21 -3.87
CA ASN A 56 9.69 -13.51 -5.06
C ASN A 56 8.48 -14.43 -4.78
N LYS A 57 8.31 -14.87 -3.54
CA LYS A 57 7.17 -15.68 -3.09
C LYS A 57 6.49 -14.99 -1.91
N LYS A 58 5.20 -15.29 -1.76
CA LYS A 58 4.38 -14.72 -0.69
C LYS A 58 4.86 -15.20 0.68
N VAL A 59 5.09 -14.25 1.57
CA VAL A 59 5.25 -14.46 3.01
C VAL A 59 3.88 -14.25 3.65
N LEU A 60 3.30 -15.33 4.19
CA LEU A 60 1.97 -15.36 4.76
C LEU A 60 2.03 -15.27 6.29
N ILE A 61 1.27 -14.34 6.85
CA ILE A 61 1.12 -14.11 8.29
C ILE A 61 -0.36 -14.29 8.65
N THR A 62 -0.66 -15.18 9.60
CA THR A 62 -2.03 -15.56 9.96
C THR A 62 -2.34 -15.44 11.44
N VAL A 63 -1.46 -14.77 12.19
CA VAL A 63 -1.55 -14.60 13.65
C VAL A 63 -1.29 -13.15 14.02
N SER A 64 -1.93 -12.70 15.09
CA SER A 64 -1.80 -11.35 15.63
C SER A 64 -0.43 -11.06 16.26
N ASN A 65 -0.17 -9.77 16.48
CA ASN A 65 1.03 -9.24 17.14
C ASN A 65 2.30 -9.75 16.45
N LYS A 66 2.37 -9.58 15.14
CA LYS A 66 3.55 -9.83 14.31
C LYS A 66 4.08 -8.52 13.79
N HIS A 67 5.32 -8.23 14.15
CA HIS A 67 5.99 -6.99 13.78
C HIS A 67 7.19 -7.29 12.88
N ILE A 68 7.24 -6.59 11.74
CA ILE A 68 8.37 -6.65 10.80
C ILE A 68 8.99 -5.25 10.75
N GLU A 69 10.26 -5.16 11.14
CA GLU A 69 11.03 -3.93 11.09
C GLU A 69 12.30 -4.12 10.27
N CYS A 70 12.57 -3.17 9.38
CA CYS A 70 13.81 -3.11 8.64
C CYS A 70 14.83 -2.19 9.30
N GLY A 71 16.08 -2.64 9.40
CA GLY A 71 17.21 -1.78 9.69
C GLY A 71 17.49 -0.79 8.55
N ASP A 72 18.13 0.32 8.86
CA ASP A 72 18.37 1.41 7.92
C ASP A 72 19.06 0.93 6.62
N GLY A 73 18.58 1.40 5.47
CA GLY A 73 19.12 1.04 4.15
C GLY A 73 18.79 -0.39 3.68
N THR A 74 17.90 -1.11 4.37
CA THR A 74 17.40 -2.42 3.91
C THR A 74 16.47 -2.26 2.71
N ILE A 75 16.68 -3.09 1.69
CA ILE A 75 15.83 -3.20 0.50
C ILE A 75 15.20 -4.60 0.46
N LEU A 76 13.89 -4.67 0.34
CA LEU A 76 13.12 -5.87 0.05
C LEU A 76 12.62 -5.77 -1.39
N LYS A 77 13.12 -6.62 -2.29
CA LYS A 77 12.79 -6.49 -3.73
C LYS A 77 12.25 -7.75 -4.36
N GLN A 78 11.50 -7.57 -5.44
CA GLN A 78 11.20 -8.60 -6.42
C GLN A 78 12.13 -8.48 -7.61
N THR A 79 12.57 -9.62 -8.14
CA THR A 79 13.35 -9.67 -9.40
C THR A 79 12.52 -10.17 -10.58
N ARG A 80 11.29 -10.62 -10.32
CA ARG A 80 10.26 -10.95 -11.31
C ARG A 80 8.87 -10.79 -10.69
N ILE A 81 7.85 -10.77 -11.53
CA ILE A 81 6.47 -10.85 -11.07
C ILE A 81 6.21 -12.29 -10.55
N PRO A 82 5.72 -12.48 -9.32
CA PRO A 82 5.35 -13.80 -8.83
C PRO A 82 4.21 -14.41 -9.66
N THR A 83 4.12 -15.74 -9.66
CA THR A 83 3.08 -16.50 -10.36
C THR A 83 2.24 -17.29 -9.36
N ALA A 84 1.16 -17.95 -9.81
CA ALA A 84 0.39 -18.84 -8.94
C ALA A 84 1.23 -19.95 -8.27
N ALA A 85 2.29 -20.43 -8.94
CA ALA A 85 3.19 -21.42 -8.35
C ALA A 85 4.01 -20.88 -7.18
N ASP A 86 4.21 -19.56 -7.11
CA ASP A 86 4.95 -18.88 -6.04
C ASP A 86 4.08 -18.56 -4.83
N THR A 87 2.79 -18.36 -5.05
CA THR A 87 1.87 -17.81 -4.05
C THR A 87 0.76 -18.77 -3.61
N GLY A 88 0.58 -19.88 -4.33
CA GLY A 88 -0.46 -20.88 -4.06
C GLY A 88 -1.87 -20.44 -4.46
N ASP A 89 -2.02 -19.22 -4.97
CA ASP A 89 -3.25 -18.60 -5.47
C ASP A 89 -2.90 -17.49 -6.48
N ASN A 90 -3.88 -16.72 -6.95
CA ASN A 90 -3.62 -15.61 -7.87
C ASN A 90 -3.18 -14.30 -7.18
N HIS A 91 -2.98 -14.29 -5.87
CA HIS A 91 -2.56 -13.12 -5.10
C HIS A 91 -1.04 -13.11 -4.93
N THR A 92 -0.37 -12.31 -5.76
CA THR A 92 1.09 -12.28 -5.94
C THR A 92 1.82 -11.34 -4.98
N ASN A 93 1.33 -11.27 -3.75
CA ASN A 93 1.83 -10.36 -2.73
C ASN A 93 3.22 -10.73 -2.23
N MET A 94 3.96 -9.74 -1.74
CA MET A 94 5.20 -10.01 -1.00
C MET A 94 4.90 -10.42 0.44
N PHE A 95 4.11 -9.61 1.17
CA PHE A 95 3.63 -9.90 2.51
C PHE A 95 2.10 -9.87 2.54
N MET A 96 1.48 -10.93 3.05
CA MET A 96 0.03 -11.02 3.22
C MET A 96 -0.30 -11.33 4.68
N PHE A 97 -1.06 -10.44 5.31
CA PHE A 97 -1.64 -10.65 6.63
C PHE A 97 -3.09 -11.09 6.44
N LYS A 98 -3.43 -12.33 6.80
CA LYS A 98 -4.72 -12.93 6.47
C LYS A 98 -5.41 -13.56 7.67
N ALA A 99 -6.62 -13.09 7.95
CA ALA A 99 -7.52 -13.75 8.89
C ALA A 99 -8.29 -14.88 8.17
N TYR A 100 -7.98 -16.15 8.48
CA TYR A 100 -8.77 -17.29 8.00
C TYR A 100 -10.05 -17.52 8.83
N SER A 101 -9.96 -17.30 10.13
CA SER A 101 -11.09 -17.34 11.06
C SER A 101 -10.88 -16.28 12.14
N GLY A 102 -11.98 -15.66 12.58
CA GLY A 102 -11.91 -14.56 13.54
C GLY A 102 -11.23 -13.32 12.97
N ARG A 103 -10.42 -12.67 13.80
CA ARG A 103 -9.73 -11.41 13.49
C ARG A 103 -8.26 -11.54 13.87
N ILE A 104 -7.35 -11.03 13.04
CA ILE A 104 -5.95 -10.81 13.43
C ILE A 104 -5.76 -9.32 13.76
N THR A 105 -4.84 -8.98 14.65
CA THR A 105 -4.71 -7.59 15.09
C THR A 105 -3.32 -7.21 15.55
N ASN A 106 -3.05 -5.90 15.55
CA ASN A 106 -1.83 -5.27 16.06
C ASN A 106 -0.58 -5.79 15.35
N ASP A 107 -0.66 -6.00 14.04
CA ASP A 107 0.49 -6.36 13.21
C ASP A 107 1.12 -5.10 12.62
N SER A 108 2.41 -5.15 12.24
CA SER A 108 3.07 -3.99 11.65
C SER A 108 4.16 -4.34 10.65
N VAL A 109 4.38 -3.40 9.72
CA VAL A 109 5.54 -3.38 8.82
C VAL A 109 6.09 -1.97 8.79
N VAL A 110 7.35 -1.80 9.21
CA VAL A 110 7.95 -0.47 9.39
C VAL A 110 9.37 -0.37 8.85
N ASN A 111 9.75 0.84 8.42
CA ASN A 111 11.10 1.23 8.04
C ASN A 111 11.70 0.49 6.82
N CYS A 112 10.87 -0.20 6.02
CA CYS A 112 11.34 -1.02 4.90
C CYS A 112 11.31 -0.27 3.56
N HIS A 113 12.24 -0.62 2.65
CA HIS A 113 12.21 -0.16 1.25
C HIS A 113 11.84 -1.31 0.33
N PHE A 114 10.61 -1.28 -0.17
CA PHE A 114 10.04 -2.25 -1.10
C PHE A 114 10.27 -1.83 -2.55
N VAL A 115 10.82 -2.73 -3.37
CA VAL A 115 11.08 -2.47 -4.79
C VAL A 115 10.50 -3.59 -5.65
N GLY A 116 9.53 -3.26 -6.49
CA GLY A 116 8.95 -4.20 -7.46
C GLY A 116 9.69 -4.19 -8.80
N THR A 117 9.06 -4.78 -9.82
CA THR A 117 9.63 -4.93 -11.17
C THR A 117 8.95 -4.10 -12.25
N ASN A 118 8.07 -3.18 -11.86
CA ASN A 118 7.43 -2.23 -12.77
C ASN A 118 8.45 -1.17 -13.23
N THR A 119 8.01 -0.28 -14.11
CA THR A 119 8.80 0.84 -14.64
C THR A 119 8.55 2.15 -13.87
N ASP A 120 9.44 3.13 -14.04
CA ASP A 120 9.30 4.46 -13.40
C ASP A 120 8.03 5.17 -13.84
N ALA A 121 7.73 5.16 -15.15
CA ALA A 121 6.39 5.40 -15.67
C ALA A 121 5.58 4.11 -15.51
N PRO A 122 4.75 3.99 -14.46
CA PRO A 122 4.22 2.70 -14.05
C PRO A 122 3.17 2.19 -15.03
N GLN A 123 3.03 0.87 -15.09
CA GLN A 123 1.99 0.20 -15.86
C GLN A 123 1.07 -0.60 -14.94
N TYR A 124 -0.20 -0.72 -15.32
CA TYR A 124 -1.16 -1.61 -14.68
C TYR A 124 -1.85 -2.49 -15.71
N SER A 125 -2.11 -3.75 -15.34
CA SER A 125 -2.86 -4.68 -16.17
C SER A 125 -3.81 -5.50 -15.29
N GLY A 126 -5.04 -5.03 -15.17
CA GLY A 126 -6.10 -5.76 -14.44
C GLY A 126 -6.54 -7.05 -15.14
N SER A 127 -6.25 -7.21 -16.43
CA SER A 127 -6.50 -8.46 -17.18
C SER A 127 -5.48 -9.57 -16.87
N ASP A 128 -4.30 -9.20 -16.38
CA ASP A 128 -3.28 -10.14 -15.91
C ASP A 128 -3.38 -10.24 -14.40
N ALA A 129 -4.02 -11.30 -13.91
CA ALA A 129 -4.25 -11.48 -12.48
C ALA A 129 -2.94 -11.40 -11.66
N TYR A 130 -1.82 -11.87 -12.21
CA TYR A 130 -0.54 -11.84 -11.50
C TYR A 130 0.03 -10.43 -11.38
N LYS A 131 -0.25 -9.57 -12.36
CA LYS A 131 0.10 -8.15 -12.30
C LYS A 131 -0.86 -7.38 -11.41
N GLY A 132 -2.17 -7.61 -11.55
CA GLY A 132 -3.21 -6.93 -10.79
C GLY A 132 -3.07 -7.09 -9.27
N TYR A 133 -2.63 -8.26 -8.80
CA TYR A 133 -2.43 -8.54 -7.37
C TYR A 133 -0.97 -8.49 -6.90
N ASN A 134 -0.06 -7.91 -7.70
CA ASN A 134 1.34 -7.76 -7.30
C ASN A 134 1.49 -6.61 -6.30
N ILE A 135 1.09 -6.86 -5.06
CA ILE A 135 1.00 -5.89 -3.97
C ILE A 135 2.06 -6.25 -2.89
N PRO A 136 2.97 -5.34 -2.51
CA PRO A 136 3.99 -5.64 -1.52
C PRO A 136 3.42 -5.96 -0.14
N VAL A 137 2.39 -5.24 0.33
CA VAL A 137 1.74 -5.52 1.61
C VAL A 137 0.23 -5.49 1.44
N GLU A 138 -0.45 -6.59 1.77
CA GLU A 138 -1.91 -6.65 1.83
C GLU A 138 -2.37 -7.19 3.18
N THR A 139 -3.45 -6.60 3.70
CA THR A 139 -4.24 -7.18 4.78
C THR A 139 -5.54 -7.74 4.18
N GLN A 140 -5.87 -8.99 4.51
CA GLN A 140 -6.99 -9.70 3.90
C GLN A 140 -7.93 -10.30 4.96
N ASN A 141 -9.22 -10.08 4.75
CA ASN A 141 -10.31 -10.29 5.71
C ASN A 141 -10.15 -9.41 6.96
N ALA A 142 -10.74 -9.79 8.10
CA ALA A 142 -10.76 -8.96 9.30
C ALA A 142 -9.37 -8.83 9.98
N VAL A 143 -8.56 -7.89 9.50
CA VAL A 143 -7.27 -7.49 10.07
C VAL A 143 -7.43 -6.13 10.73
N ASP A 144 -7.17 -6.03 12.03
CA ASP A 144 -7.43 -4.80 12.78
C ASP A 144 -6.16 -4.14 13.32
N ASN A 145 -6.15 -2.82 13.32
CA ASN A 145 -5.08 -2.01 13.91
C ASN A 145 -3.71 -2.33 13.29
N PHE A 146 -3.67 -2.64 12.00
CA PHE A 146 -2.42 -2.80 11.26
C PHE A 146 -1.67 -1.47 11.21
N PHE A 147 -0.36 -1.51 11.43
CA PHE A 147 0.48 -0.32 11.44
C PHE A 147 1.54 -0.36 10.33
N LEU A 148 1.39 0.51 9.34
CA LEU A 148 2.33 0.68 8.24
C LEU A 148 2.97 2.06 8.30
N ALA A 149 4.25 2.14 8.68
CA ALA A 149 4.93 3.44 8.81
C ALA A 149 6.39 3.49 8.40
N GLY A 150 6.78 4.61 7.79
CA GLY A 150 8.17 4.88 7.44
C GLY A 150 8.72 4.02 6.32
N ASN A 151 7.85 3.38 5.54
CA ASN A 151 8.26 2.54 4.44
C ASN A 151 8.40 3.36 3.15
N THR A 152 9.23 2.88 2.22
CA THR A 152 9.25 3.34 0.83
C THR A 152 8.80 2.20 -0.05
N PHE A 153 7.87 2.45 -0.97
CA PHE A 153 7.40 1.50 -1.95
C PHE A 153 7.60 2.07 -3.35
N GLU A 154 8.16 1.28 -4.25
CA GLU A 154 8.34 1.69 -5.63
C GLU A 154 8.15 0.56 -6.63
N ARG A 155 7.56 0.90 -7.79
CA ARG A 155 7.52 0.05 -8.98
C ARG A 155 6.83 -1.30 -8.80
N PHE A 156 5.66 -1.34 -8.19
CA PHE A 156 4.81 -2.53 -8.16
C PHE A 156 3.73 -2.48 -9.24
N TRP A 157 3.35 -3.64 -9.78
CA TRP A 157 2.36 -3.74 -10.85
C TRP A 157 0.92 -3.70 -10.34
N GLY A 158 0.74 -4.04 -9.06
CA GLY A 158 -0.56 -4.23 -8.45
C GLY A 158 -1.46 -3.01 -8.51
N GLN A 159 -2.75 -3.27 -8.29
CA GLN A 159 -3.73 -2.22 -8.07
C GLN A 159 -3.42 -1.36 -6.84
N ALA A 160 -2.55 -1.83 -5.94
CA ALA A 160 -2.08 -1.06 -4.81
C ALA A 160 -0.63 -1.41 -4.43
N MET A 161 0.00 -0.54 -3.64
CA MET A 161 1.20 -0.88 -2.86
C MET A 161 0.87 -1.28 -1.42
N PHE A 162 -0.23 -0.75 -0.89
CA PHE A 162 -0.87 -1.26 0.32
C PHE A 162 -2.37 -1.33 0.09
N GLN A 163 -2.97 -2.46 0.46
CA GLN A 163 -4.41 -2.65 0.35
C GLN A 163 -4.93 -3.41 1.57
N THR A 164 -6.04 -2.93 2.13
CA THR A 164 -6.94 -3.80 2.91
C THR A 164 -7.92 -4.43 1.95
N TYR A 165 -8.34 -5.68 2.18
CA TYR A 165 -9.36 -6.32 1.37
C TYR A 165 -10.24 -7.27 2.17
N GLY A 166 -11.52 -7.35 1.83
CA GLY A 166 -12.44 -8.33 2.38
C GLY A 166 -13.68 -8.44 1.51
N ALA A 167 -14.32 -9.62 1.51
CA ALA A 167 -15.59 -9.79 0.79
C ALA A 167 -16.70 -8.88 1.35
N VAL A 168 -16.68 -8.69 2.68
CA VAL A 168 -17.55 -7.76 3.42
C VAL A 168 -16.73 -6.97 4.43
N ASP A 169 -15.89 -7.65 5.22
CA ASP A 169 -15.09 -7.06 6.28
C ASP A 169 -13.59 -7.30 6.02
N GLY A 170 -12.88 -6.21 5.75
CA GLY A 170 -11.43 -6.10 5.63
C GLY A 170 -10.76 -5.59 6.91
N GLY A 171 -11.52 -5.38 7.99
CA GLY A 171 -11.01 -4.98 9.30
C GLY A 171 -11.28 -3.53 9.71
N THR A 172 -10.61 -3.08 10.78
CA THR A 172 -10.76 -1.73 11.31
C THR A 172 -9.50 -1.14 11.96
N GLY A 173 -9.37 0.18 11.91
CA GLY A 173 -8.38 0.90 12.72
C GLY A 173 -6.95 0.95 12.16
N ASP A 174 -6.73 0.44 10.95
CA ASP A 174 -5.42 0.46 10.30
C ASP A 174 -4.86 1.87 10.13
N LYS A 175 -3.55 2.02 10.31
CA LYS A 175 -2.82 3.30 10.22
C LYS A 175 -1.69 3.19 9.22
N ILE A 176 -1.80 3.97 8.15
CA ILE A 176 -0.85 4.02 7.05
C ILE A 176 -0.24 5.42 7.01
N ILE A 177 0.92 5.59 7.65
CA ILE A 177 1.47 6.92 7.94
C ILE A 177 2.94 7.09 7.60
N TYR A 178 3.33 8.29 7.16
CA TYR A 178 4.75 8.63 6.89
C TYR A 178 5.45 7.66 5.92
N ASN A 179 4.71 7.08 4.98
CA ASN A 179 5.28 6.26 3.92
C ASN A 179 5.51 7.09 2.66
N THR A 180 6.41 6.59 1.81
CA THR A 180 6.63 7.11 0.46
C THR A 180 6.21 6.06 -0.56
N PHE A 181 5.33 6.43 -1.49
CA PHE A 181 4.87 5.57 -2.59
C PHE A 181 5.26 6.20 -3.93
N LYS A 182 5.86 5.42 -4.83
CA LYS A 182 6.34 5.90 -6.13
C LYS A 182 6.03 4.94 -7.25
N SER A 183 5.56 5.44 -8.40
CA SER A 183 5.37 4.63 -9.61
C SER A 183 4.43 3.44 -9.34
N CYS A 184 3.20 3.74 -8.92
CA CYS A 184 2.20 2.74 -8.61
C CYS A 184 1.48 2.26 -9.86
N GLY A 185 1.23 0.95 -9.96
CA GLY A 185 0.26 0.41 -10.91
C GLY A 185 -1.06 1.17 -10.81
N TYR A 186 -1.57 1.39 -9.60
CA TYR A 186 -2.72 2.28 -9.42
C TYR A 186 -2.68 3.07 -8.10
N TYR A 187 -3.00 2.44 -6.97
CA TYR A 187 -2.93 3.09 -5.66
C TYR A 187 -1.56 2.92 -4.99
N GLY A 188 -1.18 3.90 -4.17
CA GLY A 188 -0.23 3.71 -3.08
C GLY A 188 -0.93 2.91 -1.99
N PRO A 189 -1.49 3.55 -0.95
CA PRO A 189 -2.39 2.92 -0.01
C PRO A 189 -3.87 3.10 -0.40
N VAL A 190 -4.66 2.04 -0.27
CA VAL A 190 -6.12 2.07 -0.44
C VAL A 190 -6.82 1.22 0.61
N PHE A 191 -7.98 1.68 1.06
CA PHE A 191 -8.88 0.90 1.90
C PHE A 191 -10.01 0.31 1.06
N VAL A 192 -10.11 -1.02 1.05
CA VAL A 192 -11.23 -1.80 0.52
C VAL A 192 -11.86 -2.57 1.68
N ALA A 193 -13.18 -2.51 1.82
CA ALA A 193 -13.95 -3.22 2.84
C ALA A 193 -13.57 -2.92 4.31
N HIS A 194 -12.95 -1.79 4.59
CA HIS A 194 -12.36 -1.46 5.89
C HIS A 194 -13.12 -0.33 6.59
N THR A 195 -12.91 -0.11 7.90
CA THR A 195 -13.52 1.02 8.63
C THR A 195 -12.54 1.71 9.57
N LYS A 196 -12.79 2.99 9.89
CA LYS A 196 -12.05 3.76 10.92
C LYS A 196 -10.52 3.80 10.75
N GLY A 197 -10.05 3.63 9.52
CA GLY A 197 -8.62 3.69 9.19
C GLY A 197 -8.10 5.12 9.04
N LEU A 198 -6.77 5.26 9.10
CA LEU A 198 -6.04 6.50 8.90
C LEU A 198 -5.02 6.34 7.77
N ILE A 199 -5.11 7.19 6.74
CA ILE A 199 -4.05 7.38 5.73
C ILE A 199 -3.52 8.80 5.90
N ALA A 200 -2.32 8.97 6.46
CA ALA A 200 -1.84 10.32 6.77
C ALA A 200 -0.35 10.57 6.62
N ASN A 201 0.01 11.80 6.24
CA ASN A 201 1.40 12.25 6.11
C ASN A 201 2.23 11.39 5.14
N ASN A 202 1.61 10.78 4.13
CA ASN A 202 2.32 10.03 3.10
C ASN A 202 2.70 10.93 1.92
N THR A 203 3.80 10.60 1.26
CA THR A 203 4.21 11.21 -0.01
C THR A 203 3.97 10.22 -1.14
N LEU A 204 3.24 10.64 -2.16
CA LEU A 204 2.80 9.81 -3.28
C LEU A 204 3.22 10.47 -4.59
N THR A 205 4.01 9.78 -5.40
CA THR A 205 4.36 10.19 -6.76
C THR A 205 3.88 9.14 -7.73
N ASP A 206 3.05 9.51 -8.70
CA ASP A 206 2.44 8.57 -9.66
C ASP A 206 1.65 7.45 -8.97
N CYS A 207 0.95 7.82 -7.90
CA CYS A 207 0.16 6.93 -7.07
C CYS A 207 -1.14 7.62 -6.63
N SER A 208 -2.26 6.92 -6.78
CA SER A 208 -3.54 7.32 -6.22
C SER A 208 -3.67 6.90 -4.75
N THR A 209 -4.61 7.44 -4.00
CA THR A 209 -4.96 6.93 -2.66
C THR A 209 -6.40 7.21 -2.30
N GLY A 210 -6.96 6.39 -1.40
CA GLY A 210 -8.29 6.64 -0.91
C GLY A 210 -9.02 5.42 -0.36
N VAL A 211 -10.33 5.45 -0.56
CA VAL A 211 -11.24 4.33 -0.30
C VAL A 211 -11.85 3.89 -1.63
N GLU A 212 -11.75 2.61 -1.93
CA GLU A 212 -12.34 1.99 -3.12
C GLU A 212 -13.03 0.70 -2.67
N ASN A 213 -14.36 0.67 -2.67
CA ASN A 213 -15.07 -0.60 -2.52
C ASN A 213 -15.39 -1.14 -3.92
N ASP A 214 -15.39 -2.46 -4.06
CA ASP A 214 -15.84 -3.13 -5.28
C ASP A 214 -17.37 -3.12 -5.39
N ASN A 215 -18.06 -3.04 -4.24
CA ASN A 215 -19.52 -3.08 -4.18
C ASN A 215 -20.07 -2.45 -2.88
N THR A 216 -21.39 -2.32 -2.82
CA THR A 216 -22.10 -1.68 -1.70
C THR A 216 -22.22 -2.54 -0.44
N THR A 217 -21.85 -3.82 -0.50
CA THR A 217 -21.91 -4.73 0.66
C THR A 217 -20.65 -4.72 1.50
N GLN A 218 -19.54 -4.23 0.94
CA GLN A 218 -18.28 -4.06 1.66
C GLN A 218 -18.38 -2.92 2.68
N ASN A 219 -17.87 -3.18 3.88
CA ASN A 219 -17.84 -2.21 4.96
C ASN A 219 -17.03 -0.97 4.55
N SER A 220 -17.54 0.21 4.88
CA SER A 220 -16.80 1.47 4.77
C SER A 220 -17.31 2.45 5.80
N GLY A 221 -16.46 3.39 6.21
CA GLY A 221 -16.87 4.52 7.04
C GLY A 221 -15.88 4.87 8.14
N GLY A 222 -15.92 6.13 8.55
CA GLY A 222 -15.09 6.68 9.62
C GLY A 222 -13.62 6.82 9.28
N HIS A 223 -13.22 6.71 8.00
CA HIS A 223 -11.83 6.89 7.60
C HIS A 223 -11.39 8.35 7.73
N ILE A 224 -10.13 8.56 8.06
CA ILE A 224 -9.47 9.86 7.97
C ILE A 224 -8.34 9.76 6.95
N ILE A 225 -8.38 10.60 5.91
CA ILE A 225 -7.35 10.71 4.90
C ILE A 225 -6.82 12.13 4.94
N GLU A 226 -5.62 12.34 5.48
CA GLU A 226 -5.13 13.70 5.74
C GLU A 226 -3.64 13.95 5.57
N ASN A 227 -3.28 15.20 5.24
CA ASN A 227 -1.89 15.67 5.15
C ASN A 227 -1.02 14.86 4.16
N ASN A 228 -1.63 14.19 3.18
CA ASN A 228 -0.89 13.48 2.14
C ASN A 228 -0.54 14.45 1.00
N VAL A 229 0.60 14.20 0.34
CA VAL A 229 1.02 14.94 -0.85
C VAL A 229 1.05 13.98 -2.02
N LEU A 230 0.19 14.21 -3.01
CA LEU A 230 0.07 13.44 -4.24
C LEU A 230 0.54 14.29 -5.42
N THR A 231 1.44 13.74 -6.23
CA THR A 231 1.95 14.39 -7.44
C THR A 231 1.96 13.43 -8.62
N ALA A 232 1.40 13.85 -9.76
CA ALA A 232 1.62 13.17 -11.03
C ALA A 232 2.84 13.76 -11.75
N ILE A 233 3.74 12.89 -12.20
CA ILE A 233 4.81 13.13 -13.16
C ILE A 233 4.50 12.33 -14.42
N HIS A 234 4.49 10.99 -14.32
CA HIS A 234 4.06 10.10 -15.40
C HIS A 234 2.56 9.77 -15.29
N GLY A 235 1.98 9.91 -14.11
CA GLY A 235 0.70 9.35 -13.73
C GLY A 235 0.80 7.91 -13.25
N ASN A 236 -0.24 7.45 -12.56
CA ASN A 236 -0.37 6.05 -12.19
C ASN A 236 -0.58 5.16 -13.43
N GLY A 237 -0.39 3.85 -13.27
CA GLY A 237 -0.49 2.90 -14.38
C GLY A 237 -1.91 2.59 -14.88
N TYR A 238 -2.96 2.97 -14.16
CA TYR A 238 -4.35 2.65 -14.48
C TYR A 238 -5.04 3.76 -15.28
N THR A 239 -5.42 3.43 -16.51
CA THR A 239 -6.02 4.40 -17.46
C THR A 239 -7.52 4.62 -17.28
N GLY A 240 -8.22 3.74 -16.55
CA GLY A 240 -9.69 3.74 -16.45
C GLY A 240 -10.28 4.99 -15.77
N MET A 241 -9.59 5.59 -14.81
CA MET A 241 -10.06 6.79 -14.09
C MET A 241 -9.79 8.11 -14.83
N GLN A 242 -9.01 8.08 -15.91
CA GLN A 242 -8.59 9.26 -16.67
C GLN A 242 -8.03 10.39 -15.78
N ALA A 243 -7.15 10.02 -14.84
CA ALA A 243 -6.59 10.94 -13.85
C ALA A 243 -5.10 10.63 -13.66
N GLY A 244 -4.23 11.65 -13.70
CA GLY A 244 -2.80 11.46 -13.46
C GLY A 244 -2.55 10.75 -12.13
N VAL A 245 -3.06 11.33 -11.04
CA VAL A 245 -3.28 10.64 -9.76
C VAL A 245 -4.65 11.03 -9.20
N LEU A 246 -5.21 10.16 -8.34
CA LEU A 246 -6.53 10.32 -7.75
C LEU A 246 -6.44 10.38 -6.21
N LEU A 247 -7.11 11.36 -5.62
CA LEU A 247 -7.49 11.36 -4.20
C LEU A 247 -9.00 11.15 -4.09
N THR A 248 -9.42 10.13 -3.34
CA THR A 248 -10.84 9.83 -3.11
C THR A 248 -11.13 9.40 -1.67
N GLY A 249 -12.27 9.80 -1.14
CA GLY A 249 -12.84 9.29 0.11
C GLY A 249 -13.85 8.16 -0.10
N GLY A 250 -14.04 7.74 -1.36
CA GLY A 250 -14.97 6.70 -1.78
C GLY A 250 -15.25 6.76 -3.28
N ALA A 251 -14.98 5.66 -4.00
CA ALA A 251 -15.13 5.58 -5.45
C ALA A 251 -16.29 4.69 -5.94
N ALA A 252 -16.82 3.79 -5.09
CA ALA A 252 -17.90 2.89 -5.52
C ALA A 252 -19.22 3.63 -5.65
N THR A 253 -19.98 3.32 -6.70
CA THR A 253 -21.33 3.84 -6.86
C THR A 253 -22.24 3.26 -5.77
N ASP A 254 -23.11 4.09 -5.20
CA ASP A 254 -24.12 3.74 -4.19
C ASP A 254 -23.63 3.22 -2.83
N ALA A 255 -22.32 3.18 -2.58
CA ALA A 255 -21.78 2.98 -1.24
C ALA A 255 -21.88 4.28 -0.41
N ASN A 256 -21.99 4.15 0.93
CA ASN A 256 -22.08 5.29 1.83
C ASN A 256 -20.73 5.67 2.43
N TYR A 257 -20.17 6.79 1.98
CA TYR A 257 -18.90 7.33 2.44
C TYR A 257 -19.04 8.57 3.32
N SER A 258 -20.26 8.97 3.69
CA SER A 258 -20.56 10.23 4.38
C SER A 258 -19.85 10.43 5.73
N THR A 259 -19.36 9.35 6.33
CA THR A 259 -18.61 9.37 7.59
C THR A 259 -17.09 9.46 7.40
N ASN A 260 -16.60 9.37 6.16
CA ASN A 260 -15.18 9.55 5.84
C ASN A 260 -14.83 11.03 5.80
N ILE A 261 -13.63 11.36 6.25
CA ILE A 261 -13.08 12.72 6.27
C ILE A 261 -11.81 12.74 5.42
N VAL A 262 -11.81 13.58 4.39
CA VAL A 262 -10.66 13.81 3.51
C VAL A 262 -10.24 15.27 3.67
N ARG A 263 -9.07 15.52 4.28
CA ARG A 263 -8.68 16.90 4.59
C ARG A 263 -7.20 17.22 4.52
N ASN A 264 -6.85 18.48 4.28
CA ASN A 264 -5.47 18.97 4.32
C ASN A 264 -4.51 18.22 3.36
N ASN A 265 -5.01 17.52 2.35
CA ASN A 265 -4.18 16.86 1.35
C ASN A 265 -3.81 17.85 0.24
N THR A 266 -2.68 17.62 -0.41
CA THR A 266 -2.29 18.36 -1.62
C THR A 266 -2.25 17.41 -2.81
N VAL A 267 -2.93 17.75 -3.90
CA VAL A 267 -2.91 17.00 -5.16
C VAL A 267 -2.43 17.92 -6.27
N SER A 268 -1.44 17.49 -7.05
CA SER A 268 -0.85 18.32 -8.12
C SER A 268 -0.27 17.47 -9.26
N GLY A 269 0.16 18.14 -10.33
CA GLY A 269 0.82 17.55 -11.48
C GLY A 269 -0.14 17.02 -12.55
N THR A 270 0.41 16.81 -13.74
CA THR A 270 -0.23 16.17 -14.88
C THR A 270 0.67 15.06 -15.38
N THR A 271 0.13 14.09 -16.10
CA THR A 271 0.94 13.09 -16.79
C THR A 271 1.82 13.72 -17.87
N ASP A 272 3.04 13.21 -18.03
CA ASP A 272 3.94 13.55 -19.11
C ASP A 272 3.74 12.62 -20.32
N GLY A 273 4.67 12.68 -21.29
CA GLY A 273 4.64 11.84 -22.48
C GLY A 273 5.14 10.40 -22.28
N GLN A 274 5.61 10.03 -21.09
CA GLN A 274 6.10 8.69 -20.77
C GLN A 274 5.03 7.83 -20.08
N GLY A 275 4.03 8.46 -19.47
CA GLY A 275 2.91 7.79 -18.83
C GLY A 275 2.06 6.91 -19.76
N THR A 276 1.28 6.00 -19.17
CA THR A 276 0.31 5.17 -19.91
C THR A 276 -0.94 5.94 -20.34
N MET A 277 -1.24 7.04 -19.66
CA MET A 277 -2.30 7.98 -20.03
C MET A 277 -1.79 9.05 -21.01
N ALA A 278 -2.71 9.68 -21.74
CA ALA A 278 -2.35 10.79 -22.63
C ALA A 278 -1.64 11.91 -21.85
N ALA A 279 -0.58 12.48 -22.44
CA ALA A 279 0.15 13.59 -21.85
C ALA A 279 -0.78 14.77 -21.53
N GLY A 280 -0.56 15.40 -20.38
CA GLY A 280 -1.38 16.49 -19.86
C GLY A 280 -2.64 16.02 -19.12
N THR A 281 -2.84 14.71 -18.91
CA THR A 281 -3.96 14.22 -18.10
C THR A 281 -3.81 14.75 -16.67
N ARG A 282 -4.85 15.44 -16.21
CA ARG A 282 -4.86 16.15 -14.93
C ARG A 282 -5.05 15.20 -13.76
N SER A 283 -4.43 15.52 -12.63
CA SER A 283 -4.72 14.84 -11.36
C SER A 283 -6.09 15.25 -10.82
N LYS A 284 -6.72 14.41 -9.99
CA LYS A 284 -8.09 14.63 -9.53
C LYS A 284 -8.24 14.51 -8.02
N ILE A 285 -9.03 15.41 -7.44
CA ILE A 285 -9.76 15.17 -6.20
C ILE A 285 -11.18 14.77 -6.60
N TRP A 286 -11.59 13.55 -6.26
CA TRP A 286 -12.85 12.97 -6.70
C TRP A 286 -13.89 12.98 -5.59
N ILE A 287 -15.01 13.64 -5.84
CA ILE A 287 -16.12 13.83 -4.87
C ILE A 287 -17.43 13.22 -5.41
N GLN A 288 -17.43 12.69 -6.65
CA GLN A 288 -18.63 12.28 -7.36
C GLN A 288 -19.11 10.87 -6.98
N VAL A 289 -19.88 10.77 -5.89
CA VAL A 289 -20.63 9.56 -5.48
C VAL A 289 -21.94 9.97 -4.78
N THR A 290 -22.93 9.07 -4.73
CA THR A 290 -24.28 9.31 -4.17
C THR A 290 -24.24 9.79 -2.71
N HIS A 291 -23.33 9.25 -1.92
CA HIS A 291 -23.14 9.57 -0.51
C HIS A 291 -21.66 9.90 -0.23
N PRO A 292 -21.22 11.12 -0.58
CA PRO A 292 -19.80 11.46 -0.62
C PRO A 292 -19.19 11.65 0.77
N ALA A 293 -17.88 11.40 0.85
CA ALA A 293 -17.07 11.77 1.99
C ALA A 293 -17.07 13.30 2.24
N GLN A 294 -16.65 13.70 3.43
CA GLN A 294 -16.51 15.10 3.81
C GLN A 294 -15.13 15.62 3.40
N TYR A 295 -15.09 16.58 2.47
CA TYR A 295 -13.85 17.19 1.99
C TYR A 295 -13.65 18.57 2.61
N SER A 296 -12.48 18.84 3.19
CA SER A 296 -12.14 20.17 3.72
C SER A 296 -10.66 20.49 3.57
N ASN A 297 -10.30 21.74 3.27
CA ASN A 297 -8.91 22.21 3.23
C ASN A 297 -7.95 21.41 2.33
N ASN A 298 -8.47 20.64 1.35
CA ASN A 298 -7.60 19.98 0.37
C ASN A 298 -7.17 21.00 -0.68
N THR A 299 -5.89 20.98 -1.03
CA THR A 299 -5.30 21.86 -2.04
C THR A 299 -5.23 21.11 -3.36
N CYS A 300 -5.97 21.59 -4.35
CA CYS A 300 -5.83 21.17 -5.74
C CYS A 300 -4.87 22.13 -6.42
N GLY A 301 -3.60 21.73 -6.51
CA GLY A 301 -2.51 22.54 -7.05
C GLY A 301 -2.48 22.61 -8.57
N THR A 302 -1.35 23.07 -9.12
CA THR A 302 -1.13 23.11 -10.58
C THR A 302 -1.29 21.71 -11.18
N GLY A 303 -2.02 21.59 -12.29
CA GLY A 303 -2.29 20.30 -12.95
C GLY A 303 -3.40 19.46 -12.32
N CYS A 304 -3.99 19.87 -11.19
CA CYS A 304 -5.11 19.17 -10.56
C CYS A 304 -6.48 19.76 -10.97
N THR A 305 -7.55 18.95 -10.93
CA THR A 305 -8.96 19.39 -10.93
C THR A 305 -9.74 18.76 -9.79
N VAL A 306 -10.78 19.46 -9.31
CA VAL A 306 -11.80 18.86 -8.43
C VAL A 306 -12.96 18.40 -9.30
N VAL A 307 -13.37 17.14 -9.13
CA VAL A 307 -14.55 16.56 -9.79
C VAL A 307 -15.65 16.39 -8.76
N GLN A 308 -16.80 16.99 -9.01
CA GLN A 308 -17.98 16.99 -8.15
C GLN A 308 -19.12 16.23 -8.81
#